data_AF-A0A6N6PWA4-F1
#
_entry.id   AF-A0A6N6PWA4-F1
#
_cell.length_a   1.000
_cell.length_b   1.000
_cell.length_c   1.000
_cell.angle_alpha   90.00
_cell.angle_beta   90.00
_cell.angle_gamma   90.00
#
_symmetry.space_group_name_H-M   'P 1'
#
loop_
_entity.id
_entity.type
_entity.pdbx_description
1 polymer ?
#
loop_
_entity_poly.entity_id
_entity_poly.type
_entity_poly.pdbx_seq_one_letter_code
_entity_poly.pdbx_strand_id
1 'polypeptide(L)'
;MAKTTNPTFPNFREAYCAYYRCRPEEFQRRAFFRAMDPFHRLLGLPIYAFNKPFFAMDFGVIDSIGDARTQSEFEFAMDELIGINNVERSIRRGVMGIRISGSRLTALWERLYPFIEPPVREVPLREAKVVPQSSIMRRPVDGVRTSGSDMGPHLVRRLRVATDAVISGIPVEQAAKDAGFAAESEFVEALRQRAESHPPSRWLLSQMQLAAHVGELEGELARTKALIADQQMALARLRPSDATRPPGAG
;
A
#
# COMPACT_ATOMS: atom_id res chain seq x y z
N MET A 1 6.71 -43.88 -30.19
CA MET A 1 7.17 -43.26 -28.92
C MET A 1 5.95 -42.71 -28.21
N ALA A 2 5.55 -43.31 -27.09
CA ALA A 2 4.40 -42.83 -26.32
C ALA A 2 4.78 -41.49 -25.66
N LYS A 3 3.98 -40.44 -25.86
CA LYS A 3 4.12 -39.19 -25.09
C LYS A 3 3.73 -39.52 -23.65
N THR A 4 4.71 -39.59 -22.76
CA THR A 4 4.46 -39.55 -21.32
C THR A 4 3.90 -38.17 -20.98
N THR A 5 2.58 -38.05 -20.91
CA THR A 5 1.92 -36.87 -20.34
C THR A 5 2.25 -36.84 -18.86
N ASN A 6 3.03 -35.85 -18.44
CA ASN A 6 3.26 -35.60 -17.02
C ASN A 6 1.91 -35.35 -16.34
N PRO A 7 1.70 -35.86 -15.11
CA PRO A 7 0.47 -35.60 -14.37
C PRO A 7 0.35 -34.10 -14.10
N THR A 8 -0.83 -33.55 -14.38
CA THR A 8 -1.21 -32.17 -14.04
C THR A 8 -2.13 -32.15 -12.82
N PHE A 9 -2.07 -31.08 -12.04
CA PHE A 9 -2.81 -30.91 -10.79
C PHE A 9 -3.56 -29.56 -10.80
N PRO A 10 -4.74 -29.47 -10.20
CA PRO A 10 -5.60 -28.27 -10.28
C PRO A 10 -5.04 -27.04 -9.53
N ASN A 11 -4.15 -27.23 -8.56
CA ASN A 11 -3.57 -26.15 -7.75
C ASN A 11 -2.17 -26.53 -7.22
N PHE A 12 -1.46 -25.55 -6.66
CA PHE A 12 -0.13 -25.75 -6.09
C PHE A 12 -0.10 -26.74 -4.93
N ARG A 13 -1.12 -26.77 -4.07
CA ARG A 13 -1.21 -27.68 -2.92
C ARG A 13 -1.17 -29.13 -3.36
N GLU A 14 -1.98 -29.50 -4.35
CA GLU A 14 -2.05 -30.87 -4.89
C GLU A 14 -0.75 -31.25 -5.60
N ALA A 15 -0.18 -30.35 -6.40
CA ALA A 15 1.12 -30.54 -7.03
C ALA A 15 2.24 -30.77 -5.99
N TYR A 16 2.23 -29.98 -4.91
CA TYR A 16 3.18 -30.11 -3.81
C TYR A 16 3.02 -31.45 -3.08
N CYS A 17 1.79 -31.84 -2.75
CA CYS A 17 1.48 -33.09 -2.06
C CYS A 17 1.88 -34.32 -2.88
N ALA A 18 1.64 -34.30 -4.20
CA ALA A 18 2.05 -35.34 -5.10
C ALA A 18 3.59 -35.43 -5.22
N TYR A 19 4.27 -34.30 -5.37
CA TYR A 19 5.73 -34.25 -5.53
C TYR A 19 6.47 -34.66 -4.24
N TYR A 20 6.03 -34.17 -3.09
CA TYR A 20 6.67 -34.40 -1.79
C TYR A 20 6.06 -35.54 -0.97
N ARG A 21 5.09 -36.27 -1.54
CA ARG A 21 4.39 -37.41 -0.93
C ARG A 21 3.86 -37.06 0.48
N CYS A 22 3.06 -36.02 0.58
CA CYS A 22 2.38 -35.66 1.82
C CYS A 22 0.87 -35.65 1.69
N ARG A 23 0.19 -35.80 2.83
CA ARG A 23 -1.26 -35.67 2.90
C ARG A 23 -1.66 -34.20 2.71
N PRO A 24 -2.82 -33.89 2.11
CA PRO A 24 -3.29 -32.51 1.96
C PRO A 24 -3.37 -31.74 3.28
N GLU A 25 -3.78 -32.41 4.37
CA GLU A 25 -3.85 -31.85 5.73
C GLU A 25 -2.47 -31.44 6.28
N GLU A 26 -1.40 -32.09 5.83
CA GLU A 26 -0.02 -31.79 6.25
C GLU A 26 0.65 -30.74 5.37
N PHE A 27 0.01 -30.31 4.28
CA PHE A 27 0.57 -29.38 3.32
C PHE A 27 1.13 -28.14 4.00
N GLN A 28 0.30 -27.41 4.75
CA GLN A 28 0.68 -26.14 5.38
C GLN A 28 1.93 -26.30 6.25
N ARG A 29 1.94 -27.33 7.11
CA ARG A 29 3.08 -27.61 8.00
C ARG A 29 4.34 -27.92 7.21
N ARG A 30 4.26 -28.79 6.20
CA ARG A 30 5.45 -29.19 5.42
C ARG A 30 5.96 -28.05 4.54
N ALA A 31 5.07 -27.35 3.86
CA ALA A 31 5.40 -26.17 3.05
C ALA A 31 6.07 -25.08 3.92
N PHE A 32 5.53 -24.82 5.12
CA PHE A 32 6.08 -23.87 6.08
C PHE A 32 7.53 -24.18 6.43
N PHE A 33 7.81 -25.39 6.92
CA PHE A 33 9.19 -25.75 7.27
C PHE A 33 10.09 -25.81 6.04
N ARG A 34 9.59 -26.17 4.85
CA ARG A 34 10.39 -26.20 3.61
C ARG A 34 10.76 -24.78 3.12
N ALA A 35 9.85 -23.83 3.28
CA ALA A 35 10.01 -22.42 2.98
C ALA A 35 10.88 -21.68 4.01
N MET A 36 10.94 -22.16 5.24
CA MET A 36 11.83 -21.63 6.27
C MET A 36 13.30 -21.94 5.96
N ASP A 37 14.17 -21.01 6.31
CA ASP A 37 15.61 -21.19 6.26
C ASP A 37 16.07 -22.35 7.18
N PRO A 38 16.98 -23.24 6.75
CA PRO A 38 17.37 -24.43 7.52
C PRO A 38 17.84 -24.13 8.95
N PHE A 39 18.55 -23.03 9.18
CA PHE A 39 19.01 -22.66 10.52
C PHE A 39 17.84 -22.28 11.42
N HIS A 40 16.89 -21.51 10.88
CA HIS A 40 15.70 -21.06 11.59
C HIS A 40 14.68 -22.17 11.85
N ARG A 41 14.70 -23.27 11.07
CA ARG A 41 13.81 -24.44 11.33
C ARG A 41 14.01 -25.03 12.70
N LEU A 42 15.27 -25.10 13.16
CA LEU A 42 15.58 -25.66 14.48
C LEU A 42 14.98 -24.83 15.60
N LEU A 43 14.98 -23.50 15.45
CA LEU A 43 14.37 -22.56 16.40
C LEU A 43 12.84 -22.47 16.23
N GLY A 44 12.34 -22.60 15.00
CA GLY A 44 10.91 -22.54 14.69
C GLY A 44 10.14 -23.75 15.18
N LEU A 45 10.77 -24.93 15.26
CA LEU A 45 10.13 -26.17 15.69
C LEU A 45 9.56 -26.11 17.14
N PRO A 46 10.33 -25.71 18.18
CA PRO A 46 9.78 -25.58 19.52
C PRO A 46 8.70 -24.49 19.59
N ILE A 47 8.90 -23.34 18.93
CA ILE A 47 7.89 -22.28 18.91
C ILE A 47 6.58 -22.78 18.28
N TYR A 48 6.68 -23.55 17.20
CA TYR A 48 5.51 -24.14 16.55
C TYR A 48 4.78 -25.13 17.46
N ALA A 49 5.53 -25.94 18.22
CA ALA A 49 4.96 -26.92 19.13
C ALA A 49 4.23 -26.29 20.32
N PHE A 50 4.78 -25.21 20.90
CA PHE A 50 4.22 -24.56 22.09
C PHE A 50 3.32 -23.36 21.80
N ASN A 51 3.46 -22.73 20.63
CA ASN A 51 2.74 -21.50 20.27
C ASN A 51 2.45 -21.45 18.77
N LYS A 52 1.62 -22.37 18.27
CA LYS A 52 1.17 -22.36 16.87
C LYS A 52 0.56 -21.02 16.41
N PRO A 53 -0.26 -20.30 17.22
CA PRO A 53 -0.80 -18.99 16.83
C PRO A 53 0.27 -17.96 16.48
N PHE A 54 1.49 -18.11 17.01
CA PHE A 54 2.61 -17.27 16.62
C PHE A 54 2.79 -17.23 15.10
N PHE A 55 2.56 -18.33 14.37
CA PHE A 55 2.75 -18.44 12.91
C PHE A 55 1.44 -18.33 12.10
N ALA A 56 0.36 -17.80 12.69
CA ALA A 56 -0.94 -17.76 12.02
C ALA A 56 -0.91 -17.03 10.66
N MET A 57 -0.21 -15.89 10.58
CA MET A 57 -0.07 -15.13 9.33
C MET A 57 0.75 -15.87 8.27
N ASP A 58 1.84 -16.54 8.67
CA ASP A 58 2.64 -17.37 7.74
C ASP A 58 1.81 -18.53 7.18
N PHE A 59 0.95 -19.15 8.01
CA PHE A 59 0.06 -20.20 7.54
C PHE A 59 -1.02 -19.67 6.60
N GLY A 60 -1.56 -18.47 6.86
CA GLY A 60 -2.50 -17.81 5.94
C GLY A 60 -1.91 -17.61 4.56
N VAL A 61 -0.69 -17.06 4.47
CA VAL A 61 0.03 -16.91 3.20
C VAL A 61 0.25 -18.25 2.49
N ILE A 62 0.69 -19.27 3.24
CA ILE A 62 0.93 -20.60 2.65
C ILE A 62 -0.37 -21.22 2.15
N ASP A 63 -1.48 -20.98 2.83
CA ASP A 63 -2.80 -21.44 2.38
C ASP A 63 -3.20 -20.76 1.07
N SER A 64 -3.07 -19.43 0.99
CA SER A 64 -3.29 -18.65 -0.24
C SER A 64 -2.40 -19.13 -1.39
N ILE A 65 -1.11 -19.43 -1.12
CA ILE A 65 -0.18 -20.02 -2.11
C ILE A 65 -0.62 -21.43 -2.51
N GLY A 66 -1.14 -22.22 -1.56
CA GLY A 66 -1.65 -23.56 -1.82
C GLY A 66 -2.77 -23.58 -2.85
N ASP A 67 -3.61 -22.55 -2.85
CA ASP A 67 -4.77 -22.45 -3.73
C ASP A 67 -4.45 -21.80 -5.09
N ALA A 68 -3.26 -21.22 -5.24
CA ALA A 68 -2.81 -20.59 -6.46
C ALA A 68 -2.71 -21.61 -7.62
N ARG A 69 -3.29 -21.22 -8.75
CA ARG A 69 -3.31 -21.95 -10.03
C ARG A 69 -2.48 -21.26 -11.10
N THR A 70 -2.23 -19.96 -10.93
CA THR A 70 -1.48 -19.14 -11.89
C THR A 70 -0.30 -18.42 -11.25
N GLN A 71 0.67 -18.03 -12.07
CA GLN A 71 1.80 -17.20 -11.65
C GLN A 71 1.33 -15.89 -10.99
N SER A 72 0.28 -15.27 -11.54
CA SER A 72 -0.25 -14.00 -11.01
C SER A 72 -0.89 -14.17 -9.63
N GLU A 73 -1.60 -15.26 -9.38
CA GLU A 73 -2.16 -15.57 -8.05
C GLU A 73 -1.05 -15.84 -7.04
N PHE A 74 0.00 -16.56 -7.45
CA PHE A 74 1.18 -16.78 -6.63
C PHE A 74 1.89 -15.46 -6.28
N GLU A 75 2.13 -14.59 -7.26
CA GLU A 75 2.75 -13.28 -7.06
C GLU A 75 1.92 -12.41 -6.11
N PHE A 76 0.59 -12.43 -6.24
CA PHE A 76 -0.29 -11.73 -5.31
C PHE A 76 -0.15 -12.22 -3.86
N ALA A 77 -0.12 -13.54 -3.64
CA ALA A 77 0.11 -14.12 -2.31
C ALA A 77 1.53 -13.82 -1.78
N MET A 78 2.52 -13.71 -2.67
CA MET A 78 3.88 -13.29 -2.34
C MET A 78 3.95 -11.80 -1.94
N ASP A 79 3.19 -10.93 -2.59
CA ASP A 79 3.08 -9.51 -2.21
C ASP A 79 2.43 -9.35 -0.83
N GLU A 80 1.43 -10.17 -0.51
CA GLU A 80 0.84 -10.25 0.83
C GLU A 80 1.90 -10.62 1.88
N LEU A 81 2.73 -11.63 1.60
CA LEU A 81 3.85 -12.01 2.46
C LEU A 81 4.83 -10.85 2.69
N ILE A 82 5.18 -10.10 1.64
CA ILE A 82 6.05 -8.93 1.75
C ILE A 82 5.37 -7.85 2.62
N GLY A 83 4.07 -7.63 2.44
CA GLY A 83 3.26 -6.74 3.25
C GLY A 83 3.28 -7.10 4.73
N ILE A 84 3.02 -8.36 5.06
CA ILE A 84 3.05 -8.89 6.43
C ILE A 84 4.44 -8.69 7.04
N ASN A 85 5.50 -9.04 6.30
CA ASN A 85 6.89 -8.85 6.76
C ASN A 85 7.25 -7.38 7.03
N ASN A 86 6.63 -6.44 6.31
CA ASN A 86 6.88 -5.00 6.48
C ASN A 86 6.10 -4.40 7.66
N VAL A 87 4.84 -4.82 7.85
CA VAL A 87 4.00 -4.36 8.96
C VAL A 87 4.48 -4.92 10.28
N GLU A 88 4.93 -6.18 10.28
CA GLU A 88 5.31 -6.91 11.48
C GLU A 88 6.76 -6.65 11.92
N ARG A 89 7.20 -5.37 11.92
CA ARG A 89 8.46 -4.91 12.53
C ARG A 89 8.51 -5.08 14.07
N SER A 90 7.64 -5.93 14.64
CA SER A 90 7.73 -6.27 16.06
C SER A 90 9.12 -6.86 16.33
N ILE A 91 9.82 -6.24 17.28
CA ILE A 91 11.21 -6.57 17.65
C ILE A 91 11.37 -8.08 17.86
N ARG A 92 10.35 -8.77 18.37
CA ARG A 92 10.35 -10.21 18.64
C ARG A 92 10.51 -11.08 17.39
N ARG A 93 9.80 -10.78 16.30
CA ARG A 93 9.92 -11.54 15.03
C ARG A 93 11.12 -11.08 14.20
N GLY A 94 11.38 -9.77 14.19
CA GLY A 94 12.50 -9.19 13.46
C GLY A 94 13.88 -9.65 13.96
N VAL A 95 14.07 -9.77 15.28
CA VAL A 95 15.37 -10.13 15.87
C VAL A 95 15.71 -11.60 15.71
N MET A 96 14.74 -12.51 15.82
CA MET A 96 15.01 -13.95 15.69
C MET A 96 15.03 -14.47 14.26
N GLY A 97 14.55 -13.70 13.27
CA GLY A 97 14.58 -14.09 11.86
C GLY A 97 13.71 -15.31 11.50
N ILE A 98 12.85 -15.76 12.42
CA ILE A 98 12.02 -16.97 12.25
C ILE A 98 10.79 -16.61 11.39
N ARG A 99 11.01 -16.58 10.08
CA ARG A 99 10.00 -16.29 9.06
C ARG A 99 10.16 -17.22 7.86
N ILE A 100 9.09 -17.35 7.07
CA ILE A 100 9.17 -18.03 5.78
C ILE A 100 9.98 -17.19 4.78
N SER A 101 10.85 -17.83 4.01
CA SER A 101 11.66 -17.15 3.01
C SER A 101 10.92 -17.09 1.69
N GLY A 102 10.66 -15.87 1.20
CA GLY A 102 10.00 -15.66 -0.08
C GLY A 102 10.76 -16.30 -1.25
N SER A 103 12.09 -16.18 -1.29
CA SER A 103 12.90 -16.80 -2.35
C SER A 103 12.81 -18.33 -2.35
N ARG A 104 12.65 -18.95 -1.18
CA ARG A 104 12.44 -20.40 -1.07
C ARG A 104 11.04 -20.82 -1.55
N LEU A 105 10.02 -20.00 -1.31
CA LEU A 105 8.68 -20.22 -1.88
C LEU A 105 8.70 -20.09 -3.39
N THR A 106 9.35 -19.06 -3.95
CA THR A 106 9.53 -18.90 -5.39
C THR A 106 10.23 -20.10 -6.00
N ALA A 107 11.31 -20.61 -5.38
CA ALA A 107 11.99 -21.81 -5.85
C ALA A 107 11.13 -23.09 -5.77
N LEU A 108 10.20 -23.18 -4.81
CA LEU A 108 9.22 -24.27 -4.75
C LEU A 108 8.18 -24.12 -5.87
N TRP A 109 7.72 -22.89 -6.12
CA TRP A 109 6.80 -22.56 -7.19
C TRP A 109 7.37 -22.90 -8.56
N GLU A 110 8.54 -22.39 -8.92
CA GLU A 110 9.19 -22.64 -10.21
C GLU A 110 9.37 -24.14 -10.49
N ARG A 111 9.61 -24.94 -9.44
CA ARG A 111 9.74 -26.39 -9.55
C ARG A 111 8.41 -27.10 -9.79
N LEU A 112 7.32 -26.60 -9.20
CA LEU A 112 6.02 -27.27 -9.23
C LEU A 112 5.07 -26.72 -10.30
N TYR A 113 5.30 -25.48 -10.76
CA TYR A 113 4.48 -24.79 -11.75
C TYR A 113 4.24 -25.59 -13.05
N PRO A 114 5.24 -26.32 -13.61
CA PRO A 114 5.00 -27.15 -14.80
C PRO A 114 3.98 -28.28 -14.61
N PHE A 115 3.65 -28.64 -13.37
CA PHE A 115 2.67 -29.67 -13.05
C PHE A 115 1.30 -29.07 -12.69
N ILE A 116 1.13 -27.76 -12.69
CA ILE A 116 -0.14 -27.11 -12.37
C ILE A 116 -0.94 -26.93 -13.66
N GLU A 117 -2.19 -27.37 -13.65
CA GLU A 117 -3.12 -27.18 -14.75
C GLU A 117 -3.46 -25.68 -14.86
N PRO A 118 -3.21 -25.05 -16.01
CA PRO A 118 -3.62 -23.67 -16.20
C PRO A 118 -5.15 -23.60 -16.08
N PRO A 119 -5.71 -22.61 -15.37
CA PRO A 119 -7.15 -22.49 -15.27
C PRO A 119 -7.72 -22.43 -16.68
N VAL A 120 -8.64 -23.36 -16.99
CA VAL A 120 -9.43 -23.28 -18.21
C VAL A 120 -10.09 -21.92 -18.11
N ARG A 121 -9.67 -20.98 -18.97
CA ARG A 121 -10.41 -19.75 -19.15
C ARG A 121 -11.75 -20.20 -19.69
N GLU A 122 -12.71 -20.39 -18.79
CA GLU A 122 -14.12 -20.23 -19.09
C GLU A 122 -14.22 -18.77 -19.51
N VAL A 123 -13.84 -18.50 -20.76
CA VAL A 123 -14.36 -17.35 -21.48
C VAL A 123 -15.84 -17.57 -21.30
N PRO A 124 -16.56 -16.77 -20.50
CA PRO A 124 -17.99 -16.88 -20.50
C PRO A 124 -18.32 -16.77 -21.98
N LEU A 125 -18.91 -17.84 -22.54
CA LEU A 125 -19.65 -17.74 -23.77
C LEU A 125 -20.69 -16.69 -23.41
N ARG A 126 -20.33 -15.42 -23.58
CA ARG A 126 -21.27 -14.36 -23.83
C ARG A 126 -21.97 -14.92 -25.05
N GLU A 127 -23.08 -15.59 -24.82
CA GLU A 127 -24.17 -15.57 -25.77
C GLU A 127 -24.19 -14.13 -26.23
N ALA A 128 -23.73 -13.94 -27.46
CA ALA A 128 -23.76 -12.65 -28.11
C ALA A 128 -25.25 -12.36 -28.23
N LYS A 129 -25.84 -11.82 -27.17
CA LYS A 129 -27.14 -11.19 -27.20
C LYS A 129 -26.88 -10.01 -28.11
N VAL A 130 -27.16 -10.24 -29.39
CA VAL A 130 -27.18 -9.23 -30.44
C VAL A 130 -28.18 -8.19 -29.93
N VAL A 131 -27.66 -7.19 -29.21
CA VAL A 131 -28.44 -6.02 -28.85
C VAL A 131 -28.68 -5.34 -30.20
N PRO A 132 -29.94 -5.25 -30.68
CA PRO A 132 -30.21 -4.55 -31.93
C PRO A 132 -29.67 -3.12 -31.78
N GLN A 133 -28.86 -2.71 -32.76
CA GLN A 133 -28.34 -1.35 -32.88
C GLN A 133 -29.52 -0.38 -33.00
N SER A 134 -30.04 0.12 -31.88
CA SER A 134 -30.82 1.35 -31.88
C SER A 134 -29.84 2.50 -32.03
N SER A 135 -29.90 3.14 -33.20
CA SER A 135 -29.24 4.39 -33.56
C SER A 135 -29.49 5.49 -32.52
N ILE A 136 -28.63 5.64 -31.53
CA ILE A 136 -28.62 6.79 -30.62
C ILE A 136 -27.18 7.25 -30.44
N MET A 137 -26.93 8.45 -30.97
CA MET A 137 -25.80 9.35 -30.72
C MET A 137 -24.42 8.72 -30.60
N ARG A 138 -23.66 8.83 -31.69
CA ARG A 138 -22.19 8.82 -31.68
C ARG A 138 -21.70 9.90 -30.70
N ARG A 139 -21.34 9.50 -29.47
CA ARG A 139 -20.32 10.22 -28.71
C ARG A 139 -19.00 10.00 -29.44
N PRO A 140 -18.22 11.05 -29.74
CA PRO A 140 -16.86 10.86 -30.21
C PRO A 140 -16.10 10.16 -29.09
N VAL A 141 -15.75 8.90 -29.31
CA VAL A 141 -14.71 8.24 -28.51
C VAL A 141 -13.42 8.70 -29.14
N ASP A 142 -13.00 9.92 -28.77
CA ASP A 142 -11.60 10.27 -28.85
C ASP A 142 -10.89 9.32 -27.91
N GLY A 143 -10.33 8.25 -28.49
CA GLY A 143 -9.34 7.39 -27.87
C GLY A 143 -8.08 8.21 -27.63
N VAL A 144 -8.17 9.18 -26.73
CA VAL A 144 -7.03 9.71 -26.01
C VAL A 144 -6.53 8.52 -25.21
N ARG A 145 -5.55 7.80 -25.78
CA ARG A 145 -4.52 7.16 -24.97
C ARG A 145 -4.05 8.27 -24.05
N THR A 146 -4.61 8.33 -22.84
CA THR A 146 -3.99 9.07 -21.75
C THR A 146 -2.59 8.51 -21.73
N SER A 147 -1.61 9.30 -22.16
CA SER A 147 -0.21 9.10 -21.83
C SER A 147 -0.18 9.08 -20.31
N GLY A 148 -0.54 7.94 -19.72
CA GLY A 148 -0.36 7.68 -18.32
C GLY A 148 1.12 7.90 -18.12
N SER A 149 1.47 8.93 -17.36
CA SER A 149 2.83 9.18 -16.93
C SER A 149 3.31 7.86 -16.36
N ASP A 150 4.09 7.12 -17.15
CA ASP A 150 4.56 5.78 -16.81
C ASP A 150 5.68 5.99 -15.80
N MET A 151 5.26 6.34 -14.58
CA MET A 151 6.14 6.58 -13.46
C MET A 151 6.93 5.30 -13.26
N GLY A 152 8.25 5.37 -13.49
CA GLY A 152 9.10 4.21 -13.36
C GLY A 152 8.95 3.56 -11.97
N PRO A 153 9.11 2.23 -11.86
CA PRO A 153 8.87 1.49 -10.61
C PRO A 153 9.68 2.01 -9.41
N HIS A 154 10.86 2.59 -9.66
CA HIS A 154 11.68 3.24 -8.64
C HIS A 154 11.02 4.49 -8.04
N LEU A 155 10.40 5.32 -8.88
CA LEU A 155 9.70 6.53 -8.44
C LEU A 155 8.43 6.18 -7.67
N VAL A 156 7.70 5.16 -8.13
CA VAL A 156 6.54 4.59 -7.42
C VAL A 156 6.91 4.13 -6.01
N ARG A 157 8.06 3.46 -5.87
CA ARG A 157 8.58 3.01 -4.57
C ARG A 157 8.99 4.17 -3.67
N ARG A 158 9.75 5.15 -4.18
CA ARG A 158 10.16 6.35 -3.44
C ARG A 158 8.94 7.13 -2.95
N LEU A 159 7.97 7.35 -3.83
CA LEU A 159 6.71 8.03 -3.51
C LEU A 159 5.94 7.31 -2.41
N ARG A 160 5.87 5.98 -2.45
CA ARG A 160 5.23 5.17 -1.40
C ARG A 160 5.92 5.34 -0.06
N VAL A 161 7.25 5.22 -0.02
CA VAL A 161 8.05 5.38 1.22
C VAL A 161 7.84 6.77 1.83
N ALA A 162 7.90 7.83 1.02
CA ALA A 162 7.64 9.19 1.50
C ALA A 162 6.19 9.36 1.99
N THR A 163 5.20 8.83 1.26
CA THR A 163 3.78 8.91 1.65
C THR A 163 3.55 8.24 3.02
N ASP A 164 4.08 7.03 3.21
CA ASP A 164 3.95 6.28 4.47
C ASP A 164 4.63 7.01 5.65
N ALA A 165 5.78 7.66 5.38
CA ALA A 165 6.49 8.48 6.36
C ALA A 165 5.68 9.72 6.78
N VAL A 166 5.07 10.43 5.83
CA VAL A 166 4.22 11.60 6.13
C VAL A 166 2.98 11.20 6.92
N ILE A 167 2.33 10.09 6.55
CA ILE A 167 1.18 9.55 7.30
C ILE A 167 1.57 9.20 8.75
N SER A 168 2.81 8.80 8.97
CA SER A 168 3.36 8.51 10.30
C SER A 168 3.75 9.75 11.11
N GLY A 169 3.50 10.95 10.60
CA GLY A 169 3.76 12.23 11.27
C GLY A 169 5.15 12.83 11.02
N ILE A 170 5.93 12.26 10.10
CA ILE A 170 7.21 12.88 9.70
C ILE A 170 6.91 14.12 8.85
N PRO A 171 7.57 15.27 9.08
CA PRO A 171 7.40 16.45 8.25
C PRO A 171 7.64 16.16 6.76
N VAL A 172 6.83 16.76 5.88
CA VAL A 172 6.83 16.49 4.43
C VAL A 172 8.21 16.66 3.81
N GLU A 173 8.88 17.76 4.11
CA GLU A 173 10.22 18.07 3.59
C GLU A 173 11.24 16.98 3.96
N GLN A 174 11.21 16.52 5.23
CA GLN A 174 12.10 15.47 5.73
C GLN A 174 11.77 14.11 5.09
N ALA A 175 10.48 13.75 5.01
CA ALA A 175 10.04 12.51 4.39
C ALA A 175 10.39 12.44 2.89
N ALA A 176 10.25 13.56 2.17
CA ALA A 176 10.63 13.68 0.77
C ALA A 176 12.15 13.51 0.59
N LYS A 177 12.94 14.19 1.42
CA LYS A 177 14.41 14.08 1.40
C LYS A 177 14.89 12.68 1.72
N ASP A 178 14.33 12.02 2.74
CA ASP A 178 14.68 10.66 3.14
C ASP A 178 14.31 9.62 2.07
N ALA A 179 13.26 9.87 1.29
CA ALA A 179 12.90 9.07 0.12
C ALA A 179 13.70 9.45 -1.15
N GLY A 180 14.67 10.35 -1.05
CA GLY A 180 15.60 10.72 -2.12
C GLY A 180 15.05 11.72 -3.14
N PHE A 181 13.98 12.45 -2.83
CA PHE A 181 13.56 13.60 -3.64
C PHE A 181 14.50 14.78 -3.43
N ALA A 182 14.80 15.51 -4.50
CA ALA A 182 15.70 16.66 -4.44
C ALA A 182 15.05 17.84 -3.69
N ALA A 183 13.73 17.97 -3.78
CA ALA A 183 12.94 18.99 -3.11
C ALA A 183 11.52 18.51 -2.80
N GLU A 184 10.84 19.18 -1.87
CA GLU A 184 9.43 18.93 -1.56
C GLU A 184 8.52 19.09 -2.79
N SER A 185 8.83 20.04 -3.67
CA SER A 185 8.05 20.29 -4.90
C SER A 185 8.08 19.10 -5.87
N GLU A 186 9.20 18.39 -5.98
CA GLU A 186 9.31 17.17 -6.80
C GLU A 186 8.42 16.05 -6.23
N PHE A 187 8.37 15.92 -4.91
CA PHE A 187 7.50 14.97 -4.23
C PHE A 187 6.01 15.30 -4.45
N VAL A 188 5.63 16.58 -4.31
CA VAL A 188 4.26 17.05 -4.55
C VAL A 188 3.84 16.83 -6.00
N GLU A 189 4.73 17.06 -6.97
CA GLU A 189 4.45 16.82 -8.38
C GLU A 189 4.28 15.31 -8.66
N ALA A 190 5.13 14.46 -8.10
CA ALA A 190 4.97 13.01 -8.19
C ALA A 190 3.65 12.52 -7.55
N LEU A 191 3.23 13.12 -6.43
CA LEU A 191 1.92 12.85 -5.83
C LEU A 191 0.78 13.25 -6.77
N ARG A 192 0.86 14.43 -7.38
CA ARG A 192 -0.15 14.95 -8.31
C ARG A 192 -0.31 14.05 -9.53
N GLN A 193 0.79 13.62 -10.14
CA GLN A 193 0.76 12.69 -11.28
C GLN A 193 0.10 11.36 -10.95
N ARG A 194 0.20 10.90 -9.69
CA ARG A 194 -0.38 9.63 -9.24
C ARG A 194 -1.76 9.77 -8.60
N ALA A 195 -2.20 10.99 -8.28
CA ALA A 195 -3.45 11.22 -7.53
C ALA A 195 -4.70 10.71 -8.28
N GLU A 196 -4.68 10.70 -9.61
CA GLU A 196 -5.80 10.21 -10.42
C GLU A 196 -6.03 8.70 -10.26
N SER A 197 -4.95 7.93 -10.10
CA SER A 197 -5.00 6.46 -10.06
C SER A 197 -4.81 5.87 -8.67
N HIS A 198 -4.38 6.66 -7.68
CA HIS A 198 -4.03 6.18 -6.35
C HIS A 198 -4.70 7.00 -5.22
N PRO A 199 -5.77 6.47 -4.59
CA PRO A 199 -6.55 7.20 -3.58
C PRO A 199 -5.74 7.73 -2.39
N PRO A 200 -4.75 7.01 -1.83
CA PRO A 200 -3.91 7.55 -0.74
C PRO A 200 -3.11 8.79 -1.15
N SER A 201 -2.61 8.83 -2.39
CA SER A 201 -1.85 9.99 -2.90
C SER A 201 -2.75 11.20 -3.07
N ARG A 202 -3.98 11.00 -3.55
CA ARG A 202 -5.00 12.05 -3.64
C ARG A 202 -5.39 12.61 -2.26
N TRP A 203 -5.59 11.73 -1.29
CA TRP A 203 -5.89 12.14 0.08
C TRP A 203 -4.76 12.97 0.67
N LEU A 204 -3.51 12.51 0.55
CA LEU A 204 -2.36 13.23 1.09
C LEU A 204 -2.20 14.61 0.43
N LEU A 205 -2.34 14.69 -0.89
CA LEU A 205 -2.30 15.96 -1.62
C LEU A 205 -3.37 16.94 -1.12
N SER A 206 -4.59 16.46 -0.86
CA SER A 206 -5.67 17.27 -0.30
C SER A 206 -5.37 17.74 1.14
N GLN A 207 -4.76 16.90 1.98
CA GLN A 207 -4.35 17.30 3.33
C GLN A 207 -3.26 18.38 3.29
N MET A 208 -2.29 18.27 2.39
CA MET A 208 -1.24 19.28 2.23
C MET A 208 -1.81 20.63 1.77
N GLN A 209 -2.77 20.61 0.83
CA GLN A 209 -3.46 21.82 0.38
C GLN A 209 -4.26 22.48 1.52
N LEU A 210 -4.95 21.67 2.33
CA LEU A 210 -5.71 22.16 3.48
C LEU A 210 -4.78 22.77 4.53
N ALA A 211 -3.64 22.14 4.83
CA ALA A 211 -2.66 22.68 5.76
C ALA A 211 -2.08 24.03 5.28
N ALA A 212 -1.76 24.14 3.98
CA ALA A 212 -1.30 25.41 3.39
C ALA A 212 -2.37 26.50 3.52
N HIS A 213 -3.63 26.18 3.21
CA HIS A 213 -4.74 27.12 3.32
C HIS A 213 -4.99 27.58 4.76
N VAL A 214 -4.90 26.68 5.74
CA VAL A 214 -4.99 27.04 7.16
C VAL A 214 -3.89 28.03 7.55
N GLY A 215 -2.64 27.79 7.11
CA GLY A 215 -1.54 28.71 7.36
C GLY A 215 -1.75 30.11 6.76
N GLU A 216 -2.32 30.20 5.55
CA GLU A 216 -2.69 31.48 4.92
C GLU A 216 -3.75 32.22 5.75
N LEU A 217 -4.81 31.52 6.18
CA LEU A 217 -5.87 32.09 7.01
C LEU A 217 -5.36 32.55 8.36
N GLU A 218 -4.46 31.80 9.00
CA GLU A 218 -3.81 32.21 10.25
C GLU A 218 -2.99 33.49 10.06
N GLY A 219 -2.29 33.63 8.93
CA GLY A 219 -1.56 34.84 8.58
C GLY A 219 -2.48 36.05 8.35
N GLU A 220 -3.60 35.87 7.64
CA GLU A 220 -4.63 36.90 7.48
C GLU A 220 -5.26 37.32 8.80
N LEU A 221 -5.56 36.35 9.67
CA LEU A 221 -6.09 36.59 11.00
C LEU A 221 -5.10 37.37 11.86
N ALA A 222 -3.79 37.08 11.76
CA ALA A 222 -2.77 37.84 12.46
C ALA A 222 -2.69 39.30 11.96
N ARG A 223 -2.76 39.50 10.63
CA ARG A 223 -2.78 40.85 10.02
C ARG A 223 -4.01 41.65 10.42
N THR A 224 -5.19 41.05 10.39
CA THR A 224 -6.44 41.74 10.79
C THR A 224 -6.43 42.10 12.27
N LYS A 225 -5.94 41.22 13.15
CA LYS A 225 -5.75 41.52 14.57
C LYS A 225 -4.80 42.70 14.80
N ALA A 226 -3.68 42.78 14.06
CA ALA A 226 -2.76 43.91 14.16
C ALA A 226 -3.43 45.23 13.76
N LEU A 227 -4.17 45.25 12.64
CA LEU A 227 -4.92 46.43 12.19
C LEU A 227 -5.96 46.89 13.21
N ILE A 228 -6.67 45.96 13.84
CA ILE A 228 -7.64 46.27 14.90
C ILE A 228 -6.94 46.91 16.10
N ALA A 229 -5.81 46.37 16.53
CA ALA A 229 -5.03 46.93 17.64
C ALA A 229 -4.55 48.36 17.34
N ASP A 230 -4.06 48.60 16.12
CA ASP A 230 -3.64 49.94 15.67
C ASP A 230 -4.80 50.93 15.66
N GLN A 231 -5.97 50.53 15.16
CA GLN A 231 -7.18 51.35 15.19
C GLN A 231 -7.65 51.66 16.62
N GLN A 232 -7.59 50.68 17.52
CA GLN A 232 -7.94 50.88 18.93
C GLN A 232 -6.99 51.88 19.62
N MET A 233 -5.68 51.79 19.33
CA MET A 233 -4.71 52.78 19.81
C MET A 233 -4.96 54.18 19.25
N ALA A 234 -5.32 54.28 17.97
CA ALA A 234 -5.67 55.58 17.36
C ALA A 234 -6.92 56.19 17.99
N LEU A 235 -7.97 55.40 18.22
CA LEU A 235 -9.19 55.84 18.91
C LEU A 235 -8.92 56.25 20.36
N ALA A 236 -8.05 55.52 21.08
CA ALA A 236 -7.67 55.87 22.44
C ALA A 236 -6.96 57.24 22.52
N ARG A 237 -6.19 57.61 21.49
CA ARG A 237 -5.54 58.94 21.39
C ARG A 237 -6.54 60.06 21.08
N LEU A 238 -7.58 59.76 20.32
CA LEU A 238 -8.61 60.74 19.95
C LEU A 238 -9.66 60.96 21.03
N ARG A 239 -9.84 60.01 21.95
CA ARG A 239 -10.78 60.14 23.05
C ARG A 239 -10.31 61.31 23.92
N PRO A 240 -11.04 62.45 23.96
CA PRO A 240 -10.63 63.60 24.74
C PRO A 240 -10.49 63.15 26.19
N SER A 241 -9.40 63.57 26.84
CA SER A 241 -9.19 63.30 28.25
C SER A 241 -10.31 64.02 29.00
N ASP A 242 -11.38 63.31 29.36
CA ASP A 242 -12.49 63.79 30.21
C ASP A 242 -12.01 64.21 31.63
N ALA A 243 -10.69 64.28 31.85
CA ALA A 243 -10.01 64.67 33.08
C ALA A 243 -10.13 66.16 33.44
N THR A 244 -10.84 66.97 32.67
CA THR A 244 -11.21 68.35 33.05
C THR A 244 -12.72 68.53 33.12
N ARG A 245 -13.43 67.59 33.77
CA ARG A 245 -14.68 67.97 34.43
C ARG A 245 -14.28 68.69 35.72
N PRO A 246 -14.41 70.03 35.83
CA PRO A 246 -14.07 70.72 37.07
C PRO A 246 -14.90 70.11 38.20
N PRO A 247 -14.32 69.88 39.39
CA PRO A 247 -15.10 69.46 40.55
C PRO A 247 -16.20 70.50 40.75
N GLY A 248 -17.46 70.06 40.62
CA GLY A 248 -18.60 70.92 40.83
C GLY A 248 -18.49 71.56 42.20
N ALA A 249 -18.50 72.89 42.22
CA ALA A 249 -18.64 73.67 43.44
C ALA A 249 -20.02 73.33 44.04
N GLY A 250 -20.01 72.57 45.14
CA GLY A 250 -21.14 72.38 46.04
C GLY A 250 -21.00 73.27 47.25
#